data_AF-A0A4R5C004-F1
#
_entry.id   AF-A0A4R5C004-F1
#
_cell.length_a   1.000
_cell.length_b   1.000
_cell.length_c   1.000
_cell.angle_alpha   90.00
_cell.angle_beta   90.00
_cell.angle_gamma   90.00
#
_symmetry.space_group_name_H-M   'P 1'
#
loop_
_entity.id
_entity.type
_entity.pdbx_description
1 polymer ?
#
loop_
_entity_poly.entity_id
_entity_poly.type
_entity_poly.pdbx_seq_one_letter_code
_entity_poly.pdbx_strand_id
1 'polypeptide(L)' 'MATAKQDERTAFWETYGTPSTTPRAVLRSRIYEARHLGAIRLERHRRGNTAGIRESYTAMAAILTELN' A
#
# COMPACT_ATOMS: atom_id res chain seq x y z
N MET A 1 -17.85 4.68 -18.47
CA MET A 1 -17.05 3.78 -17.61
C MET A 1 -16.44 4.51 -16.40
N ALA A 2 -15.84 5.69 -16.55
CA ALA A 2 -15.24 6.41 -15.40
C ALA A 2 -16.24 6.74 -14.27
N THR A 3 -17.48 7.12 -14.60
CA THR A 3 -18.53 7.42 -13.62
C THR A 3 -18.95 6.19 -12.82
N ALA A 4 -19.23 5.06 -13.49
CA ALA A 4 -19.60 3.80 -12.82
C ALA A 4 -18.53 3.33 -11.81
N LYS A 5 -17.25 3.49 -12.14
CA LYS A 5 -16.14 3.15 -11.23
C LYS A 5 -16.07 4.07 -10.00
N GLN A 6 -16.48 5.33 -10.15
CA GLN A 6 -16.59 6.27 -9.04
C GLN A 6 -17.76 5.88 -8.14
N ASP A 7 -18.90 5.51 -8.72
CA ASP A 7 -20.10 5.08 -7.99
C ASP A 7 -19.83 3.82 -7.16
N GLU A 8 -19.13 2.84 -7.74
CA GLU A 8 -18.68 1.63 -7.03
C GLU A 8 -17.78 1.97 -5.83
N ARG A 9 -16.85 2.92 -6.00
CA ARG A 9 -15.95 3.33 -4.92
C ARG A 9 -16.69 4.06 -3.81
N THR A 10 -17.67 4.90 -4.16
CA THR A 10 -18.54 5.57 -3.19
C THR A 10 -19.37 4.56 -2.41
N ALA A 11 -20.06 3.65 -3.12
CA ALA A 11 -20.87 2.60 -2.50
C ALA A 11 -20.06 1.68 -1.57
N PHE A 12 -18.81 1.38 -1.94
CA PHE A 12 -17.89 0.62 -1.08
C PHE A 12 -17.63 1.35 0.26
N TRP A 13 -17.31 2.65 0.21
CA TRP A 13 -17.02 3.41 1.42
C TRP A 13 -18.26 3.72 2.26
N GLU A 14 -19.43 3.89 1.64
CA GLU A 14 -20.70 3.99 2.36
C GLU A 14 -21.02 2.70 3.12
N THR A 15 -20.70 1.54 2.53
CA THR A 15 -20.97 0.23 3.15
C THR A 15 -19.99 -0.10 4.26
N TYR A 16 -18.68 0.09 4.04
CA TYR A 16 -17.63 -0.37 4.96
C TYR A 16 -17.05 0.74 5.85
N GLY A 17 -17.35 2.00 5.55
CA GLY A 17 -16.75 3.16 6.18
C GLY A 17 -15.34 3.46 5.68
N THR A 18 -14.94 4.73 5.73
CA THR A 18 -13.58 5.14 5.38
C THR A 18 -12.56 4.67 6.43
N PRO A 19 -11.30 4.40 6.05
CA PRO A 19 -10.27 4.01 7.01
C PRO A 19 -10.10 5.06 8.11
N SER A 20 -9.92 4.61 9.34
CA SER A 20 -9.62 5.51 10.47
C SER A 20 -8.30 6.23 10.24
N THR A 21 -8.27 7.53 10.55
CA THR A 21 -7.08 8.38 10.50
C THR A 21 -6.40 8.52 11.87
N THR A 22 -6.85 7.77 12.88
CA THR A 22 -6.21 7.77 14.20
C THR A 22 -4.75 7.29 14.10
N PRO A 23 -3.85 7.78 14.97
CA PRO A 23 -2.44 7.40 14.91
C PRO A 23 -2.20 5.88 14.92
N ARG A 24 -2.98 5.12 15.69
CA ARG A 24 -2.90 3.65 15.75
C ARG A 24 -3.35 2.97 14.46
N ALA A 25 -4.36 3.52 13.77
CA ALA A 25 -4.83 2.99 12.50
C ALA A 25 -3.81 3.27 11.38
N VAL A 26 -3.24 4.47 11.37
CA VAL A 26 -2.16 4.84 10.43
C VAL A 26 -0.95 3.94 10.61
N LEU A 27 -0.50 3.73 11.86
CA LEU A 27 0.61 2.82 12.18
C LEU A 27 0.36 1.40 11.63
N ARG A 28 -0.82 0.83 11.90
CA ARG A 28 -1.19 -0.49 11.35
C ARG A 28 -1.18 -0.50 9.83
N SER A 29 -1.69 0.55 9.18
CA SER A 29 -1.70 0.68 7.72
C SER A 29 -0.27 0.64 7.16
N ARG A 30 0.66 1.39 7.75
CA ARG A 30 2.07 1.42 7.33
C ARG A 30 2.77 0.08 7.51
N ILE A 31 2.49 -0.64 8.60
CA ILE A 31 3.01 -2.01 8.80
C ILE A 31 2.52 -2.95 7.68
N TYR A 32 1.22 -2.90 7.34
CA TYR A 32 0.71 -3.71 6.24
C TYR A 32 1.30 -3.31 4.90
N GLU A 33 1.48 -2.01 4.64
CA GLU A 33 2.10 -1.51 3.42
C GLU A 33 3.53 -2.03 3.27
N ALA A 34 4.35 -1.95 4.33
CA ALA A 34 5.70 -2.51 4.35
C ALA A 34 5.69 -4.01 4.05
N ARG A 35 4.77 -4.78 4.67
CA ARG A 35 4.61 -6.22 4.40
C ARG A 35 4.27 -6.49 2.92
N HIS A 36 3.33 -5.74 2.35
CA HIS A 36 2.94 -5.90 0.94
C HIS A 36 4.09 -5.54 0.00
N LEU A 37 4.85 -4.49 0.29
CA LEU A 37 6.03 -4.13 -0.48
C LEU A 37 7.10 -5.24 -0.46
N GLY A 38 7.28 -5.91 0.69
CA GLY A 38 8.13 -7.09 0.80
C GLY A 38 7.68 -8.23 -0.12
N ALA A 39 6.39 -8.54 -0.16
CA ALA A 39 5.83 -9.56 -1.06
C ALA A 39 6.03 -9.19 -2.54
N ILE A 40 5.81 -7.93 -2.91
CA ILE A 40 6.06 -7.41 -4.26
C ILE A 40 7.54 -7.56 -4.63
N ARG A 41 8.45 -7.28 -3.69
CA ARG A 41 9.89 -7.45 -3.91
C ARG A 41 10.26 -8.90 -4.23
N LEU A 42 9.70 -9.87 -3.50
CA LEU A 42 9.90 -11.30 -3.78
C LEU A 42 9.43 -11.68 -5.18
N GLU A 43 8.26 -11.19 -5.59
CA GLU A 43 7.75 -11.43 -6.94
C GLU A 43 8.62 -10.79 -8.02
N ARG A 44 9.17 -9.59 -7.76
CA ARG A 44 10.14 -8.94 -8.65
C ARG A 44 11.44 -9.72 -8.75
N HIS A 45 11.94 -10.28 -7.64
CA HIS A 45 13.05 -11.23 -7.65
C HIS A 45 12.74 -12.45 -8.53
N ARG A 46 11.58 -13.08 -8.36
CA ARG A 46 11.15 -14.25 -9.13
C ARG A 46 11.12 -13.97 -10.64
N ARG A 47 10.76 -12.75 -11.04
CA ARG A 47 10.70 -12.31 -12.45
C ARG A 47 12.01 -11.74 -12.99
N GLY A 48 13.08 -11.69 -12.21
CA GLY A 48 14.34 -11.08 -12.63
C GLY A 48 14.27 -9.56 -12.83
N ASN A 49 13.28 -8.88 -12.26
CA ASN A 49 13.10 -7.44 -12.40
C ASN A 49 14.00 -6.67 -11.42
N THR A 50 15.28 -6.54 -11.78
CA THR A 50 16.31 -5.89 -10.96
C THR A 50 16.05 -4.41 -10.69
N ALA A 51 15.51 -3.67 -11.67
CA ALA A 51 15.12 -2.27 -11.51
C ALA A 51 14.04 -2.11 -10.43
N GLY A 52 12.97 -2.89 -10.53
CA GLY A 52 11.89 -2.89 -9.54
C GLY A 52 12.35 -3.36 -8.16
N ILE A 53 13.32 -4.27 -8.07
CA ILE A 53 13.90 -4.64 -6.77
C ILE A 53 14.58 -3.43 -6.14
N ARG A 54 15.41 -2.68 -6.89
CA ARG A 54 16.10 -1.48 -6.38
C ARG A 54 15.12 -0.42 -5.91
N GLU A 55 14.10 -0.10 -6.71
CA GLU A 55 13.05 0.86 -6.34
C GLU A 55 12.32 0.46 -5.05
N SER A 56 12.12 -0.84 -4.82
CA SER A 56 11.45 -1.32 -3.61
C SER A 56 12.23 -1.07 -2.32
N TYR A 57 13.54 -0.82 -2.38
CA TYR A 57 14.32 -0.41 -1.20
C TYR A 57 14.04 1.05 -0.85
N THR A 58 14.03 1.94 -1.84
CA THR A 58 13.68 3.35 -1.63
C THR A 58 12.26 3.51 -1.11
N ALA A 59 11.30 2.77 -1.67
CA ALA A 59 9.92 2.78 -1.19
C ALA A 59 9.80 2.25 0.25
N MET A 60 10.58 1.22 0.61
CA MET A 60 10.58 0.70 1.98
C MET A 60 11.18 1.72 2.95
N ALA A 61 12.28 2.37 2.57
CA ALA A 61 12.91 3.41 3.39
C ALA A 61 11.92 4.55 3.69
N ALA A 62 11.16 5.00 2.69
CA ALA A 62 10.13 6.03 2.88
C ALA A 62 9.07 5.61 3.91
N ILE A 63 8.56 4.37 3.83
CA ILE A 63 7.60 3.85 4.81
C ILE A 63 8.22 3.80 6.22
N LEU A 64 9.47 3.35 6.33
CA LEU A 64 10.17 3.25 7.62
C LEU A 64 10.42 4.63 8.25
N THR A 65 10.68 5.67 7.45
CA THR A 65 10.79 7.05 7.95
C THR A 65 9.50 7.54 8.58
N GLU A 66 8.34 7.10 8.09
CA GLU A 66 7.04 7.46 8.68
C GLU A 66 6.67 6.64 9.93
N LEU A 67 7.48 5.62 10.28
CA LEU A 67 7.30 4.80 11.49
C LEU A 67 8.17 5.26 12.66
N ASN A 68 9.12 6.16 12.41
CA ASN A 68 10.14 6.59 13.36
C ASN A 68 9.83 8.00 13.90
#